data_AF-A0A2H0BC93-F1
#
_entry.id   AF-A0A2H0BC93-F1
#
_cell.length_a   1.000
_cell.length_b   1.000
_cell.length_c   1.000
_cell.angle_alpha   90.00
_cell.angle_beta   90.00
_cell.angle_gamma   90.00
#
_symmetry.space_group_name_H-M   'P 1'
#
loop_
_entity.id
_entity.type
_entity.pdbx_description
1 polymer ?
#
loop_
_entity_poly.entity_id
_entity_poly.type
_entity_poly.pdbx_seq_one_letter_code
_entity_poly.pdbx_strand_id
1 'polypeptide(L)'
;PLSPLLYGWGEPAQIYVLKVYNNKLLVAGAIRKIGNYVLPQPQFGAWSRPLTWDGYIYDSIPGLYNFSDVVDCFAEFNNKLYCSGYFQNVNNLPNTKYIARFNGTNMEALANSTPNDKPWVLKAKDYLYLAGHFSLIGSTPYGYVARYNGTNYSSLGVGVQGTNPTVYAMTEYNNEIIISGGFDWVGNIYVPNGIAAWNGMA
;
A
#
# COMPACT_ATOMS: atom_id res chain seq x y z
N PRO A 1 -2.28 19.75 -23.25
CA PRO A 1 -3.67 19.64 -22.74
C PRO A 1 -3.83 18.27 -22.07
N LEU A 2 -4.58 18.16 -20.98
CA LEU A 2 -4.97 16.86 -20.44
C LEU A 2 -6.00 16.24 -21.39
N SER A 3 -5.74 15.04 -21.87
CA SER A 3 -6.64 14.31 -22.76
C SER A 3 -7.19 13.09 -22.03
N PRO A 4 -8.51 12.80 -22.11
CA PRO A 4 -9.07 11.62 -21.47
C PRO A 4 -8.43 10.35 -22.07
N LEU A 5 -7.91 9.47 -21.21
CA LEU A 5 -7.29 8.20 -21.62
C LEU A 5 -8.31 7.06 -21.78
N LEU A 6 -9.52 7.22 -21.23
CA LEU A 6 -10.60 6.23 -21.27
C LEU A 6 -11.85 6.89 -21.82
N TYR A 7 -12.37 6.35 -22.94
CA TYR A 7 -13.59 6.83 -23.59
C TYR A 7 -14.78 5.93 -23.23
N GLY A 8 -15.92 6.51 -22.85
CA GLY A 8 -17.19 5.79 -22.64
C GLY A 8 -18.02 6.27 -21.45
N TRP A 9 -19.27 5.81 -21.37
CA TRP A 9 -20.19 6.09 -20.27
C TRP A 9 -19.92 5.15 -19.08
N GLY A 10 -19.56 5.70 -17.92
CA GLY A 10 -19.35 4.91 -16.70
C GLY A 10 -19.65 5.69 -15.42
N GLU A 11 -19.79 4.97 -14.30
CA GLU A 11 -19.83 5.61 -12.98
C GLU A 11 -18.43 6.11 -12.60
N PRO A 12 -18.33 7.21 -11.85
CA PRO A 12 -17.03 7.71 -11.40
C PRO A 12 -16.28 6.62 -10.63
N ALA A 13 -15.14 6.20 -11.16
CA ALA A 13 -14.22 5.31 -10.46
C ALA A 13 -13.32 6.16 -9.55
N GLN A 14 -13.22 5.78 -8.27
CA GLN A 14 -12.25 6.39 -7.38
C GLN A 14 -10.93 5.65 -7.53
N ILE A 15 -9.99 6.24 -8.26
CA ILE A 15 -8.64 5.72 -8.40
C ILE A 15 -7.82 6.23 -7.22
N TYR A 16 -7.27 5.30 -6.44
CA TYR A 16 -6.44 5.64 -5.28
C TYR A 16 -4.95 5.57 -5.63
N VAL A 17 -4.56 4.72 -6.57
CA VAL A 17 -3.15 4.54 -6.93
C VAL A 17 -2.96 4.25 -8.42
N LEU A 18 -1.90 4.87 -8.95
CA LEU A 18 -1.34 4.62 -10.27
C LEU A 18 0.12 4.19 -10.09
N LYS A 19 0.54 3.13 -10.79
CA LYS A 19 1.92 2.62 -10.71
C LYS A 19 2.35 2.00 -12.02
N VAL A 20 3.48 2.43 -12.59
CA VAL A 20 4.08 1.69 -13.70
C VAL A 20 4.75 0.44 -13.16
N TYR A 21 4.46 -0.72 -13.75
CA TYR A 21 5.04 -2.02 -13.42
C TYR A 21 5.13 -2.88 -14.67
N ASN A 22 6.29 -3.45 -14.98
CA ASN A 22 6.53 -4.25 -16.19
C ASN A 22 6.01 -3.60 -17.49
N ASN A 23 6.33 -2.32 -17.71
CA ASN A 23 5.88 -1.51 -18.85
C ASN A 23 4.36 -1.36 -18.99
N LYS A 24 3.58 -1.67 -17.95
CA LYS A 24 2.13 -1.45 -17.90
C LYS A 24 1.79 -0.45 -16.79
N LEU A 25 0.77 0.36 -17.01
CA LEU A 25 0.22 1.21 -15.95
C LEU A 25 -0.76 0.38 -15.11
N LEU A 26 -0.40 0.08 -13.88
CA LEU A 26 -1.32 -0.41 -12.86
C LEU A 26 -2.20 0.72 -12.37
N VAL A 27 -3.49 0.44 -12.29
CA VAL A 27 -4.53 1.31 -11.80
C VAL A 27 -5.31 0.55 -10.75
N ALA A 28 -5.37 1.06 -9.52
CA ALA A 28 -6.20 0.46 -8.49
C ALA A 28 -6.99 1.51 -7.68
N GLY A 29 -8.09 1.04 -7.12
CA GLY A 29 -9.06 1.82 -6.38
C GLY A 29 -10.43 1.15 -6.42
N ALA A 30 -11.49 1.92 -6.20
CA ALA A 30 -12.86 1.45 -6.34
C ALA A 30 -13.31 1.58 -7.82
N ILE A 31 -13.04 0.54 -8.61
CA ILE A 31 -13.26 0.54 -10.08
C ILE A 31 -14.39 -0.42 -10.43
N ARG A 32 -15.61 0.11 -10.59
CA ARG A 32 -16.79 -0.70 -10.91
C ARG A 32 -16.94 -1.02 -12.40
N LYS A 33 -16.53 -0.09 -13.25
CA LYS A 33 -16.78 -0.13 -14.69
C LYS A 33 -15.62 0.54 -15.44
N ILE A 34 -15.29 0.04 -16.62
CA ILE A 34 -14.39 0.71 -17.55
C ILE A 34 -15.09 0.83 -18.91
N GLY A 35 -15.38 2.06 -19.33
CA GLY A 35 -16.26 2.29 -20.47
C GLY A 35 -17.61 1.59 -20.26
N ASN A 36 -18.03 0.75 -21.22
CA ASN A 36 -19.26 -0.04 -21.10
C ASN A 36 -19.09 -1.39 -20.39
N TYR A 37 -17.85 -1.82 -20.11
CA TYR A 37 -17.56 -3.10 -19.48
C TYR A 37 -17.68 -3.00 -17.95
N VAL A 38 -18.62 -3.75 -17.37
CA VAL A 38 -18.74 -3.92 -15.92
C VAL A 38 -17.81 -5.04 -15.51
N LEU A 39 -16.88 -4.79 -14.57
CA LEU A 39 -16.02 -5.85 -14.07
C LEU A 39 -16.88 -6.93 -13.42
N PRO A 40 -16.62 -8.24 -13.64
CA PRO A 40 -17.36 -9.29 -12.96
C PRO A 40 -17.24 -9.09 -11.44
N GLN A 41 -18.35 -9.28 -10.72
CA GLN A 41 -18.34 -9.16 -9.26
C GLN A 41 -17.28 -10.10 -8.68
N PRO A 42 -16.28 -9.58 -7.95
CA PRO A 42 -15.37 -10.45 -7.23
C PRO A 42 -16.15 -11.19 -6.15
N GLN A 43 -15.66 -12.37 -5.78
CA GLN A 43 -16.29 -13.26 -4.80
C GLN A 43 -16.61 -12.58 -3.45
N PHE A 44 -16.00 -11.41 -3.15
CA PHE A 44 -16.11 -10.69 -1.89
C PHE A 44 -16.81 -9.32 -1.98
N GLY A 45 -17.45 -8.98 -3.11
CA GLY A 45 -18.31 -7.80 -3.19
C GLY A 45 -17.62 -6.43 -3.28
N ALA A 46 -16.29 -6.36 -3.28
CA ALA A 46 -15.54 -5.10 -3.42
C ALA A 46 -14.92 -4.93 -4.83
N TRP A 47 -15.18 -3.81 -5.50
CA TRP A 47 -14.88 -3.57 -6.93
C TRP A 47 -13.40 -3.31 -7.28
N SER A 48 -12.46 -3.99 -6.64
CA SER A 48 -11.04 -3.64 -6.69
C SER A 48 -10.20 -4.78 -7.27
N ARG A 49 -10.04 -4.73 -8.59
CA ARG A 49 -8.94 -5.42 -9.27
C ARG A 49 -7.93 -4.36 -9.69
N PRO A 50 -6.65 -4.48 -9.33
CA PRO A 50 -5.61 -3.77 -10.05
C PRO A 50 -5.74 -4.10 -11.53
N LEU A 51 -5.91 -3.07 -12.34
CA LEU A 51 -6.03 -3.18 -13.78
C LEU A 51 -4.74 -2.69 -14.42
N THR A 52 -4.34 -3.31 -15.52
CA THR A 52 -3.26 -2.78 -16.36
C THR A 52 -3.80 -1.99 -17.54
N TRP A 53 -3.08 -0.94 -17.93
CA TRP A 53 -3.34 -0.14 -19.12
C TRP A 53 -2.05 0.00 -19.94
N ASP A 54 -2.12 -0.37 -21.22
CA ASP A 54 -1.04 -0.27 -22.22
C ASP A 54 -1.50 0.44 -23.52
N GLY A 55 -2.63 1.16 -23.47
CA GLY A 55 -3.30 1.74 -24.63
C GLY A 55 -4.55 0.97 -25.09
N TYR A 56 -4.71 -0.27 -24.64
CA TYR A 56 -5.96 -1.03 -24.66
C TYR A 56 -6.23 -1.57 -23.25
N ILE A 57 -7.50 -1.84 -22.90
CA ILE A 57 -7.82 -2.53 -21.64
C ILE A 57 -7.51 -4.01 -21.89
N TYR A 58 -6.32 -4.47 -21.52
CA TYR A 58 -6.00 -5.89 -21.51
C TYR A 58 -5.80 -6.41 -20.09
N ASP A 59 -6.36 -7.60 -19.89
CA ASP A 59 -6.04 -8.65 -18.94
C ASP A 59 -5.21 -8.26 -17.72
N SER A 60 -5.82 -8.51 -16.56
CA SER A 60 -5.11 -8.63 -15.29
C SER A 60 -3.77 -9.34 -15.45
N ILE A 61 -2.72 -8.81 -14.81
CA ILE A 61 -1.45 -9.54 -14.68
C ILE A 61 -1.78 -10.90 -14.05
N PRO A 62 -1.44 -12.04 -14.70
CA PRO A 62 -1.71 -13.35 -14.15
C PRO A 62 -1.17 -13.47 -12.72
N GLY A 63 -2.04 -13.91 -11.81
CA GLY A 63 -1.76 -14.02 -10.39
C GLY A 63 -1.97 -12.75 -9.56
N LEU A 64 -1.94 -11.54 -10.15
CA LEU A 64 -2.20 -10.27 -9.45
C LEU A 64 -3.70 -9.93 -9.47
N TYR A 65 -4.50 -10.70 -8.74
CA TYR A 65 -5.96 -10.55 -8.74
C TYR A 65 -6.61 -11.03 -7.42
N ASN A 66 -7.94 -10.87 -7.31
CA ASN A 66 -8.78 -11.27 -6.17
C ASN A 66 -8.38 -10.67 -4.81
N PHE A 67 -8.22 -9.35 -4.78
CA PHE A 67 -8.25 -8.62 -3.52
C PHE A 67 -9.70 -8.59 -3.02
N SER A 68 -9.92 -8.79 -1.72
CA SER A 68 -11.27 -8.73 -1.14
C SER A 68 -11.79 -7.30 -0.94
N ASP A 69 -10.92 -6.29 -1.09
CA ASP A 69 -11.23 -4.86 -0.99
C ASP A 69 -10.16 -4.03 -1.70
N VAL A 70 -10.26 -2.70 -1.63
CA VAL A 70 -9.44 -1.75 -2.39
C VAL A 70 -7.96 -1.84 -2.08
N VAL A 71 -7.15 -1.60 -3.11
CA VAL A 71 -5.71 -1.39 -3.01
C VAL A 71 -5.47 0.11 -3.13
N ASP A 72 -4.79 0.68 -2.13
CA ASP A 72 -4.56 2.11 -1.97
C ASP A 72 -3.11 2.50 -2.25
N CYS A 73 -2.17 1.54 -2.19
CA CYS A 73 -0.76 1.82 -2.38
C CYS A 73 -0.03 0.66 -3.06
N PHE A 74 0.92 1.00 -3.92
CA PHE A 74 1.88 0.07 -4.51
C PHE A 74 3.31 0.54 -4.25
N ALA A 75 4.20 -0.41 -3.99
CA ALA A 75 5.64 -0.17 -3.97
C ALA A 75 6.37 -1.35 -4.62
N GLU A 76 7.49 -1.09 -5.27
CA GLU A 76 8.38 -2.13 -5.77
C GLU A 76 9.61 -2.21 -4.89
N PHE A 77 9.92 -3.41 -4.39
CA PHE A 77 11.08 -3.66 -3.55
C PHE A 77 11.62 -5.07 -3.85
N ASN A 78 12.93 -5.21 -4.03
CA ASN A 78 13.58 -6.50 -4.34
C ASN A 78 12.88 -7.30 -5.45
N ASN A 79 12.57 -6.64 -6.58
CA ASN A 79 11.90 -7.22 -7.76
C ASN A 79 10.51 -7.82 -7.47
N LYS A 80 9.85 -7.40 -6.39
CA LYS A 80 8.48 -7.79 -6.05
C LYS A 80 7.60 -6.55 -5.94
N LEU A 81 6.34 -6.70 -6.31
CA LEU A 81 5.33 -5.65 -6.16
C LEU A 81 4.60 -5.85 -4.83
N TYR A 82 4.62 -4.85 -3.98
CA TYR A 82 3.90 -4.82 -2.70
C TYR A 82 2.66 -3.97 -2.84
N CYS A 83 1.58 -4.43 -2.21
CA CYS A 83 0.27 -3.80 -2.28
C CYS A 83 -0.22 -3.61 -0.86
N SER A 84 -0.76 -2.43 -0.53
CA SER A 84 -1.55 -2.25 0.69
C SER A 84 -2.89 -1.59 0.40
N GLY A 85 -3.84 -1.80 1.31
CA GLY A 85 -5.21 -1.27 1.18
C GLY A 85 -6.15 -1.90 2.21
N TYR A 86 -7.46 -1.75 2.01
CA TYR A 86 -8.47 -2.23 2.96
C TYR A 86 -8.80 -3.74 2.83
N PHE A 87 -8.16 -4.44 1.89
CA PHE A 87 -8.46 -5.86 1.66
C PHE A 87 -8.22 -6.70 2.92
N GLN A 88 -9.20 -7.54 3.25
CA GLN A 88 -9.12 -8.49 4.35
C GLN A 88 -8.35 -9.75 3.94
N ASN A 89 -8.23 -9.98 2.63
CA ASN A 89 -7.58 -11.15 2.08
C ASN A 89 -7.25 -10.95 0.59
N VAL A 90 -6.27 -11.70 0.09
CA VAL A 90 -6.02 -11.91 -1.34
C VAL A 90 -6.01 -13.41 -1.65
N ASN A 91 -6.80 -13.86 -2.64
CA ASN A 91 -6.84 -15.27 -3.09
C ASN A 91 -7.12 -16.32 -1.99
N ASN A 92 -7.86 -15.98 -0.93
CA ASN A 92 -8.06 -16.79 0.27
C ASN A 92 -6.75 -17.21 0.98
N LEU A 93 -5.65 -16.51 0.73
CA LEU A 93 -4.35 -16.80 1.34
C LEU A 93 -4.27 -16.29 2.79
N PRO A 94 -3.77 -17.07 3.74
CA PRO A 94 -3.56 -16.60 5.10
C PRO A 94 -2.54 -15.44 5.12
N ASN A 95 -2.61 -14.58 6.14
CA ASN A 95 -1.65 -13.49 6.37
C ASN A 95 -1.51 -12.50 5.20
N THR A 96 -2.59 -12.28 4.45
CA THR A 96 -2.67 -11.28 3.36
C THR A 96 -3.67 -10.17 3.67
N LYS A 97 -4.01 -9.96 4.94
CA LYS A 97 -4.86 -8.85 5.36
C LYS A 97 -4.06 -7.54 5.31
N TYR A 98 -4.63 -6.53 4.67
CA TYR A 98 -4.12 -5.18 4.44
C TYR A 98 -2.83 -5.02 3.65
N ILE A 99 -2.00 -6.05 3.60
CA ILE A 99 -0.74 -6.04 2.87
C ILE A 99 -0.45 -7.41 2.27
N ALA A 100 0.01 -7.42 1.02
CA ALA A 100 0.44 -8.60 0.31
C ALA A 100 1.55 -8.23 -0.69
N ARG A 101 2.27 -9.23 -1.18
CA ARG A 101 3.22 -9.04 -2.28
C ARG A 101 2.91 -9.98 -3.44
N PHE A 102 3.26 -9.54 -4.64
CA PHE A 102 3.24 -10.30 -5.86
C PHE A 102 4.67 -10.61 -6.28
N ASN A 103 4.98 -11.89 -6.46
CA ASN A 103 6.33 -12.36 -6.79
C ASN A 103 6.62 -12.38 -8.32
N GLY A 104 5.70 -11.90 -9.15
CA GLY A 104 5.75 -12.01 -10.61
C GLY A 104 4.86 -13.12 -11.19
N THR A 105 4.38 -14.04 -10.34
CA THR A 105 3.50 -15.14 -10.75
C THR A 105 2.33 -15.35 -9.80
N ASN A 106 2.53 -15.21 -8.48
CA ASN A 106 1.52 -15.44 -7.45
C ASN A 106 1.52 -14.34 -6.39
N MET A 107 0.37 -14.16 -5.75
CA MET A 107 0.25 -13.39 -4.50
C MET A 107 0.81 -14.20 -3.33
N GLU A 108 1.45 -13.50 -2.39
CA GLU A 108 2.06 -14.07 -1.20
C GLU A 108 1.88 -13.13 0.00
N ALA A 109 1.83 -13.73 1.19
CA ALA A 109 2.02 -13.00 2.44
C ALA A 109 3.46 -12.47 2.54
N LEU A 110 3.62 -11.34 3.24
CA LEU A 110 4.95 -10.79 3.52
C LEU A 110 5.69 -11.65 4.56
N ALA A 111 4.98 -12.01 5.62
CA ALA A 111 5.46 -12.81 6.74
C ALA A 111 4.26 -13.53 7.40
N ASN A 112 4.49 -14.19 8.53
CA ASN A 112 3.46 -14.92 9.28
C ASN A 112 2.48 -14.02 10.06
N SER A 113 2.61 -12.70 9.95
CA SER A 113 1.77 -11.72 10.62
C SER A 113 1.49 -10.52 9.73
N THR A 114 0.38 -9.86 9.99
CA THR A 114 -0.08 -8.67 9.29
C THR A 114 -0.26 -7.50 10.26
N PRO A 115 -0.19 -6.26 9.78
CA PRO A 115 -0.63 -5.09 10.51
C PRO A 115 -2.07 -5.23 11.05
N ASN A 116 -2.36 -4.64 12.22
CA ASN A 116 -3.71 -4.61 12.80
C ASN A 116 -4.64 -3.57 12.14
N ASP A 117 -4.07 -2.64 11.36
CA ASP A 117 -4.78 -1.71 10.49
C ASP A 117 -3.99 -1.55 9.18
N LYS A 118 -4.56 -0.94 8.15
CA LYS A 118 -3.89 -0.82 6.86
C LYS A 118 -2.69 0.14 6.89
N PRO A 119 -1.54 -0.27 6.34
CA PRO A 119 -0.49 0.67 5.95
C PRO A 119 -1.03 1.58 4.83
N TRP A 120 -0.94 2.89 5.02
CA TRP A 120 -1.38 3.88 4.04
C TRP A 120 -0.27 4.23 3.07
N VAL A 121 0.98 4.11 3.51
CA VAL A 121 2.15 4.40 2.71
C VAL A 121 3.06 3.19 2.69
N LEU A 122 3.46 2.80 1.48
CA LEU A 122 4.57 1.90 1.22
C LEU A 122 5.65 2.69 0.49
N LYS A 123 6.88 2.67 1.02
CA LYS A 123 8.02 3.33 0.39
C LYS A 123 9.20 2.38 0.33
N ALA A 124 9.71 2.12 -0.86
CA ALA A 124 10.93 1.34 -1.03
C ALA A 124 12.16 2.27 -1.04
N LYS A 125 13.19 1.87 -0.30
CA LYS A 125 14.56 2.38 -0.36
C LYS A 125 15.49 1.18 -0.09
N ASP A 126 16.23 1.19 1.02
CA ASP A 126 17.05 0.06 1.49
C ASP A 126 16.19 -1.05 2.12
N TYR A 127 15.01 -0.66 2.58
CA TYR A 127 13.95 -1.52 3.10
C TYR A 127 12.64 -1.14 2.42
N LEU A 128 11.63 -1.98 2.56
CA LEU A 128 10.25 -1.57 2.37
C LEU A 128 9.76 -0.94 3.69
N TYR A 129 9.52 0.36 3.68
CA TYR A 129 8.93 1.09 4.79
C TYR A 129 7.41 1.10 4.68
N LEU A 130 6.76 0.94 5.83
CA LEU A 130 5.32 0.90 5.99
C LEU A 130 4.95 1.96 7.03
N ALA A 131 3.94 2.76 6.72
CA ALA A 131 3.40 3.71 7.69
C ALA A 131 1.90 3.91 7.49
N GLY A 132 1.20 4.30 8.56
CA GLY A 132 -0.25 4.47 8.53
C GLY A 132 -0.84 4.57 9.93
N HIS A 133 -2.05 4.04 10.09
CA HIS A 133 -2.79 4.03 11.36
C HIS A 133 -2.58 2.72 12.17
N PHE A 134 -1.78 1.78 11.66
CA PHE A 134 -1.50 0.53 12.39
C PHE A 134 -0.59 0.77 13.59
N SER A 135 -0.81 0.06 14.68
CA SER A 135 0.05 0.12 15.87
C SER A 135 0.82 -1.17 16.13
N LEU A 136 0.28 -2.29 15.63
CA LEU A 136 0.81 -3.64 15.82
C LEU A 136 1.00 -4.34 14.48
N ILE A 137 1.99 -5.21 14.41
CA ILE A 137 2.08 -6.26 13.38
C ILE A 137 2.15 -7.60 14.11
N GLY A 138 1.09 -8.40 13.97
CA GLY A 138 0.84 -9.51 14.91
C GLY A 138 0.64 -8.97 16.33
N SER A 139 1.48 -9.40 17.27
CA SER A 139 1.47 -8.94 18.67
C SER A 139 2.57 -7.92 19.01
N THR A 140 3.40 -7.55 18.05
CA THR A 140 4.56 -6.66 18.29
C THR A 140 4.22 -5.21 17.95
N PRO A 141 4.53 -4.24 18.84
CA PRO A 141 4.33 -2.82 18.58
C PRO A 141 5.40 -2.25 17.64
N TYR A 142 4.96 -1.42 16.69
CA TYR A 142 5.84 -0.74 15.72
C TYR A 142 5.70 0.79 15.75
N GLY A 143 4.80 1.36 16.56
CA GLY A 143 4.66 2.82 16.66
C GLY A 143 4.32 3.49 15.32
N TYR A 144 3.40 2.88 14.56
CA TYR A 144 2.85 3.42 13.30
C TYR A 144 3.83 3.53 12.13
N VAL A 145 5.07 3.07 12.31
CA VAL A 145 6.08 3.00 11.26
C VAL A 145 6.93 1.73 11.40
N ALA A 146 7.01 0.94 10.35
CA ALA A 146 7.83 -0.28 10.30
C ALA A 146 8.72 -0.29 9.06
N ARG A 147 9.80 -1.06 9.10
CA ARG A 147 10.58 -1.43 7.90
C ARG A 147 10.64 -2.93 7.74
N TYR A 148 10.67 -3.39 6.51
CA TYR A 148 10.71 -4.80 6.12
C TYR A 148 11.90 -5.05 5.21
N ASN A 149 12.71 -6.06 5.55
CA ASN A 149 13.97 -6.35 4.86
C ASN A 149 13.87 -7.43 3.75
N GLY A 150 12.66 -7.87 3.42
CA GLY A 150 12.44 -9.03 2.53
C GLY A 150 12.10 -10.32 3.27
N THR A 151 12.24 -10.35 4.60
CA THR A 151 11.92 -11.52 5.43
C THR A 151 11.25 -11.12 6.75
N ASN A 152 11.80 -10.14 7.45
CA ASN A 152 11.35 -9.72 8.79
C ASN A 152 10.99 -8.23 8.83
N TYR A 153 10.02 -7.90 9.68
CA TYR A 153 9.73 -6.54 10.08
C TYR A 153 10.69 -6.10 11.21
N SER A 154 10.99 -4.81 11.28
CA SER A 154 11.68 -4.15 12.40
C SER A 154 11.15 -2.73 12.59
N SER A 155 11.20 -2.20 13.81
CA SER A 155 10.74 -0.83 14.10
C SER A 155 11.77 0.21 13.65
N LEU A 156 11.32 1.45 13.47
CA LEU A 156 12.18 2.61 13.34
C LEU A 156 12.26 3.29 14.72
N GLY A 157 13.13 2.76 15.57
CA GLY A 157 13.20 3.18 16.98
C GLY A 157 11.86 2.93 17.69
N VAL A 158 11.34 3.97 18.35
CA VAL A 158 10.05 3.92 19.07
C VAL A 158 8.84 4.29 18.19
N GLY A 159 9.04 4.71 16.95
CA GLY A 159 7.99 5.24 16.07
C GLY A 159 7.44 6.61 16.52
N VAL A 160 6.17 6.87 16.22
CA VAL A 160 5.46 8.12 16.58
C VAL A 160 4.43 7.90 17.70
N GLN A 161 4.16 8.93 18.50
CA GLN A 161 3.20 8.89 19.62
C GLN A 161 2.29 10.13 19.65
N GLY A 162 1.21 10.08 20.46
CA GLY A 162 0.12 11.08 20.49
C GLY A 162 -1.24 10.43 20.82
N THR A 163 -2.33 11.21 20.84
CA THR A 163 -3.68 10.70 21.19
C THR A 163 -4.27 9.75 20.14
N ASN A 164 -3.98 9.98 18.85
CA ASN A 164 -4.35 9.06 17.77
C ASN A 164 -3.33 9.12 16.62
N PRO A 165 -2.10 8.61 16.84
CA PRO A 165 -1.00 8.82 15.91
C PRO A 165 -1.30 8.18 14.55
N THR A 166 -1.01 8.92 13.49
CA THR A 166 -1.17 8.42 12.13
C THR A 166 -0.15 9.04 11.22
N VAL A 167 0.49 8.24 10.37
CA VAL A 167 1.39 8.75 9.32
C VAL A 167 0.66 8.76 7.98
N TYR A 168 0.46 9.96 7.41
CA TYR A 168 -0.27 10.17 6.16
C TYR A 168 0.64 10.09 4.93
N ALA A 169 1.90 10.51 5.06
CA ALA A 169 2.83 10.55 3.94
C ALA A 169 4.25 10.16 4.39
N MET A 170 5.01 9.62 3.45
CA MET A 170 6.42 9.29 3.62
C MET A 170 7.16 9.54 2.32
N THR A 171 8.33 10.17 2.41
CA THR A 171 9.24 10.34 1.29
C THR A 171 10.69 10.16 1.71
N GLU A 172 11.58 10.09 0.75
CA GLU A 172 13.01 10.18 0.96
C GLU A 172 13.48 11.60 0.61
N TYR A 173 14.35 12.16 1.44
CA TYR A 173 15.04 13.41 1.17
C TYR A 173 16.40 13.41 1.88
N ASN A 174 17.47 13.75 1.16
CA ASN A 174 18.85 13.76 1.70
C ASN A 174 19.26 12.48 2.43
N ASN A 175 18.96 11.31 1.85
CA ASN A 175 19.17 9.97 2.43
C ASN A 175 18.38 9.67 3.72
N GLU A 176 17.49 10.56 4.16
CA GLU A 176 16.62 10.35 5.31
C GLU A 176 15.21 9.96 4.86
N ILE A 177 14.52 9.20 5.71
CA ILE A 177 13.09 8.97 5.56
C ILE A 177 12.36 10.09 6.28
N ILE A 178 11.59 10.88 5.53
CA ILE A 178 10.74 11.94 6.07
C ILE A 178 9.32 11.40 6.16
N ILE A 179 8.70 11.51 7.34
CA ILE A 179 7.30 11.17 7.57
C ILE A 179 6.51 12.42 7.95
N SER A 180 5.25 12.44 7.56
CA SER A 180 4.31 13.46 8.04
C SER A 180 2.96 12.85 8.40
N GLY A 181 2.30 13.42 9.41
CA GLY A 181 1.20 12.75 10.07
C GLY A 181 0.44 13.60 11.08
N GLY A 182 -0.60 13.02 11.65
CA GLY A 182 -1.16 13.48 12.92
C GLY A 182 -0.45 12.74 14.04
N PHE A 183 0.61 13.31 14.58
CA PHE A 183 1.30 12.81 15.76
C PHE A 183 1.98 13.97 16.49
N ASP A 184 2.20 13.80 17.78
CA ASP A 184 2.68 14.87 18.66
C ASP A 184 4.10 14.62 19.15
N TRP A 185 4.59 13.38 19.06
CA TRP A 185 5.87 12.99 19.62
C TRP A 185 6.62 11.99 18.74
N VAL A 186 7.94 12.06 18.82
CA VAL A 186 8.86 11.00 18.36
C VAL A 186 9.82 10.72 19.51
N GLY A 187 9.55 9.64 20.25
CA GLY A 187 10.26 9.36 21.49
C GLY A 187 9.96 10.42 22.54
N ASN A 188 10.99 11.10 23.02
CA ASN A 188 10.88 12.17 24.02
C ASN A 188 10.86 13.57 23.38
N ILE A 189 10.82 13.68 22.05
CA ILE A 189 10.82 14.94 21.33
C ILE A 189 9.39 15.31 20.96
N TYR A 190 8.95 16.52 21.35
CA TYR A 190 7.66 17.08 20.97
C TYR A 190 7.71 17.61 19.53
N VAL A 191 6.78 17.14 18.68
CA VAL A 191 6.70 17.42 17.25
C VAL A 191 5.27 17.80 16.86
N PRO A 192 4.76 18.97 17.28
CA PRO A 192 3.34 19.35 17.11
C PRO A 192 2.91 19.52 15.65
N ASN A 193 3.87 19.73 14.75
CA ASN A 193 3.59 19.85 13.32
C ASN A 193 3.51 18.48 12.62
N GLY A 194 3.78 17.39 13.33
CA GLY A 194 3.68 16.04 12.81
C GLY A 194 4.62 15.78 11.63
N ILE A 195 5.85 16.30 11.65
CA ILE A 195 6.88 16.06 10.62
C ILE A 195 8.16 15.61 11.30
N ALA A 196 8.70 14.46 10.90
CA ALA A 196 9.93 13.91 11.47
C ALA A 196 10.80 13.27 10.39
N ALA A 197 12.11 13.25 10.64
CA ALA A 197 13.11 12.61 9.79
C ALA A 197 13.75 11.42 10.53
N TRP A 198 14.06 10.36 9.80
CA TRP A 198 14.81 9.20 10.29
C TRP A 198 16.03 8.96 9.41
N ASN A 199 17.20 8.95 10.04
CA ASN A 199 18.51 8.93 9.39
C ASN A 199 19.16 7.54 9.26
N GLY A 200 18.46 6.47 9.65
CA GLY A 200 19.03 5.12 9.60
C GLY A 200 19.48 4.54 10.94
N MET A 201 19.67 5.39 11.96
CA MET A 201 20.19 4.98 13.26
C MET A 201 19.05 4.88 14.29
N ALA A 202 19.19 3.95 15.23
CA ALA A 202 18.28 3.74 16.36
C ALA A 202 18.84 4.42 17.60
#